data_AF-A0A9X8EFQ7-F1
#
_entry.id   AF-A0A9X8EFQ7-F1
#
_cell.length_a   1.000
_cell.length_b   1.000
_cell.length_c   1.000
_cell.angle_alpha   90.00
_cell.angle_beta   90.00
_cell.angle_gamma   90.00
#
_symmetry.space_group_name_H-M   'P 1'
#
loop_
_entity.id
_entity.type
_entity.pdbx_description
1 polymer ?
#
loop_
_entity_poly.entity_id
_entity_poly.type
_entity_poly.pdbx_seq_one_letter_code
_entity_poly.pdbx_strand_id
1 'polypeptide(L)'
;MNKTLHGTVTVKLGDEEFTLQPTLKAVRAIESRLGGLRGASQTINALSVDGCAIILAAGADLEGKSAEAIPEKVWQAGVLGVSVQLNAYLAALYNPRGGDQGNDQAGAA
;
A
#
# COMPACT_ATOMS: atom_id res chain seq x y z
N MET A 1 22.97 8.11 5.59
CA MET A 1 21.66 8.72 5.26
C MET A 1 20.64 7.59 5.18
N ASN A 2 19.66 7.54 6.09
CA ASN A 2 18.63 6.52 6.12
C ASN A 2 17.72 6.74 4.90
N LYS A 3 17.70 5.81 3.94
CA LYS A 3 16.93 5.94 2.70
C LYS A 3 15.45 5.79 3.08
N THR A 4 14.74 6.90 3.28
CA THR A 4 13.27 6.86 3.32
C THR A 4 12.82 6.14 2.06
N LEU A 5 12.06 5.06 2.23
CA LEU A 5 11.59 4.26 1.09
C LEU A 5 10.81 5.18 0.15
N HIS A 6 11.26 5.28 -1.10
CA HIS A 6 10.58 6.11 -2.09
C HIS A 6 9.11 5.66 -2.19
N GLY A 7 8.18 6.61 -2.05
CA GLY A 7 6.75 6.32 -2.13
C GLY A 7 6.12 5.85 -0.80
N THR A 8 6.70 6.21 0.35
CA THR A 8 5.98 6.19 1.62
C THR A 8 4.77 7.14 1.56
N VAL A 9 3.60 6.65 1.98
CA VAL A 9 2.34 7.39 1.96
C VAL A 9 1.71 7.37 3.34
N THR A 10 1.20 8.50 3.81
CA THR A 10 0.36 8.54 5.02
C THR A 10 -1.11 8.45 4.63
N VAL A 11 -1.82 7.47 5.21
CA VAL A 11 -3.26 7.29 5.03
C VAL A 11 -3.98 7.66 6.31
N LYS A 12 -5.04 8.46 6.19
CA LYS A 12 -5.90 8.86 7.31
C LYS A 12 -7.16 8.01 7.38
N LEU A 13 -7.43 7.46 8.56
CA LEU A 13 -8.71 6.85 8.92
C LEU A 13 -9.31 7.63 10.09
N GLY A 14 -10.17 8.61 9.80
CA GLY A 14 -10.63 9.56 10.81
C GLY A 14 -9.47 10.40 11.34
N ASP A 15 -9.26 10.37 12.66
CA ASP A 15 -8.18 11.09 13.34
C ASP A 15 -6.86 10.29 13.43
N GLU A 16 -6.86 9.03 12.99
CA GLU A 16 -5.68 8.17 13.01
C GLU A 16 -4.90 8.24 11.69
N GLU A 17 -3.57 8.29 11.81
CA GLU A 17 -2.63 8.30 10.68
C GLU A 17 -1.84 6.99 10.61
N PHE A 18 -1.85 6.35 9.45
CA PHE A 18 -1.10 5.14 9.15
C PHE A 18 -0.02 5.45 8.12
N THR A 19 1.24 5.16 8.44
CA THR A 19 2.35 5.32 7.50
C THR A 19 2.57 4.02 6.73
N LEU A 20 2.32 4.04 5.43
CA LEU A 20 2.47 2.88 4.55
C LEU A 20 3.82 2.94 3.83
N GLN A 21 4.56 1.84 3.90
CA GLN A 21 5.89 1.72 3.31
C GLN A 21 5.91 0.70 2.17
N PRO A 22 6.39 1.07 0.97
CA PRO A 22 6.40 0.20 -0.20
C PRO A 22 7.55 -0.83 -0.11
N THR A 23 7.38 -1.83 0.76
CA THR A 23 8.36 -2.89 1.01
C THR A 23 8.01 -4.16 0.24
N LEU A 24 9.01 -5.03 0.02
CA LEU A 24 8.77 -6.37 -0.53
C LEU A 24 7.85 -7.21 0.37
N LYS A 25 7.92 -7.01 1.70
CA LYS A 25 7.02 -7.66 2.67
C LYS A 25 5.57 -7.26 2.40
N ALA A 26 5.30 -5.96 2.25
CA ALA A 26 3.97 -5.44 1.93
C ALA A 26 3.44 -5.98 0.60
N VAL A 27 4.27 -5.99 -0.45
CA VAL A 27 3.89 -6.58 -1.75
C VAL A 27 3.48 -8.05 -1.57
N ARG A 28 4.34 -8.89 -1.00
CA ARG A 28 4.04 -10.31 -0.81
C ARG A 28 2.78 -10.56 0.02
N ALA A 29 2.54 -9.72 1.04
CA ALA A 29 1.34 -9.78 1.87
C ALA A 29 0.06 -9.41 1.09
N ILE A 30 0.16 -8.47 0.13
CA ILE A 30 -0.93 -8.11 -0.78
C ILE A 30 -1.14 -9.23 -1.81
N GLU A 31 -0.07 -9.72 -2.44
CA GLU A 31 -0.16 -10.72 -3.50
C GLU A 31 -0.79 -12.03 -3.03
N SER A 32 -0.44 -12.49 -1.83
CA SER A 32 -0.95 -13.73 -1.25
C SER A 32 -2.45 -13.72 -0.96
N ARG A 33 -3.06 -12.53 -0.83
CA ARG A 33 -4.47 -12.36 -0.46
C ARG A 33 -5.33 -11.87 -1.62
N LEU A 34 -4.77 -11.02 -2.48
CA LEU A 34 -5.52 -10.31 -3.52
C LEU A 34 -5.16 -10.78 -4.94
N GLY A 35 -4.24 -11.73 -5.11
CA GLY A 35 -3.87 -12.25 -6.44
C GLY A 35 -3.00 -11.28 -7.24
N GLY A 36 -2.08 -10.60 -6.57
CA GLY A 36 -1.14 -9.67 -7.20
C GLY A 36 -1.52 -8.19 -7.06
N LEU A 37 -0.62 -7.30 -7.50
CA LEU A 37 -0.88 -5.85 -7.52
C LEU A 37 -2.01 -5.44 -8.49
N ARG A 38 -2.30 -6.27 -9.50
CA ARG A 38 -3.47 -6.09 -10.37
C ARG A 38 -4.76 -6.33 -9.61
N GLY A 39 -4.83 -7.43 -8.85
CA GLY A 39 -6.00 -7.73 -8.02
C GLY A 39 -6.20 -6.68 -6.94
N ALA A 40 -5.13 -6.19 -6.31
CA ALA A 40 -5.18 -5.05 -5.40
C ALA A 40 -5.83 -3.80 -6.05
N SER A 41 -5.49 -3.47 -7.29
CA SER A 41 -6.11 -2.36 -8.02
C SER A 41 -7.60 -2.59 -8.27
N GLN A 42 -7.99 -3.79 -8.69
CA GLN A 42 -9.40 -4.13 -8.92
C GLN A 42 -10.21 -4.00 -7.63
N THR A 43 -9.65 -4.47 -6.52
CA THR A 43 -10.21 -4.37 -5.18
C THR A 43 -10.43 -2.92 -4.73
N ILE A 44 -9.46 -2.03 -4.96
CA ILE A 44 -9.60 -0.59 -4.67
C ILE A 44 -10.71 0.02 -5.55
N ASN A 45 -10.74 -0.29 -6.85
CA ASN A 45 -11.76 0.21 -7.77
C ASN A 45 -13.17 -0.29 -7.44
N ALA A 46 -13.28 -1.50 -6.89
CA ALA A 46 -14.53 -2.08 -6.40
C ALA A 46 -14.98 -1.49 -5.04
N LEU A 47 -14.21 -0.56 -4.45
CA LEU A 47 -14.47 0.02 -3.13
C LEU A 47 -14.65 -1.06 -2.05
N SER A 48 -13.87 -2.15 -2.14
CA SER A 48 -13.91 -3.23 -1.15
C SER A 48 -13.30 -2.78 0.16
N VAL A 49 -14.08 -2.81 1.25
CA VAL A 49 -13.63 -2.48 2.60
C VAL A 49 -12.50 -3.42 3.04
N ASP A 50 -12.74 -4.73 2.99
CA ASP A 50 -11.74 -5.74 3.39
C ASP A 50 -10.47 -5.66 2.55
N GLY A 51 -10.67 -5.43 1.26
CA GLY A 51 -9.58 -5.25 0.33
C GLY A 51 -8.71 -4.04 0.62
N CYS A 52 -9.32 -2.88 0.88
CA CYS A 52 -8.62 -1.68 1.33
C CYS A 52 -7.91 -1.92 2.67
N ALA A 53 -8.55 -2.64 3.59
CA ALA A 53 -7.98 -2.99 4.89
C ALA A 53 -6.74 -3.88 4.75
N ILE A 54 -6.77 -4.87 3.85
CA ILE A 54 -5.62 -5.74 3.56
C ILE A 54 -4.43 -4.92 3.04
N ILE A 55 -4.68 -4.01 2.09
CA ILE A 55 -3.61 -3.18 1.50
C ILE A 55 -3.03 -2.24 2.55
N LEU A 56 -3.88 -1.61 3.37
CA LEU A 56 -3.46 -0.70 4.42
C LEU A 56 -2.64 -1.44 5.49
N ALA A 57 -3.15 -2.56 6.00
CA ALA A 57 -2.45 -3.36 7.01
C ALA A 57 -1.09 -3.87 6.48
N ALA A 58 -1.03 -4.33 5.24
CA ALA A 58 0.21 -4.76 4.62
C ALA A 58 1.23 -3.61 4.47
N GLY A 59 0.78 -2.42 4.05
CA GLY A 59 1.66 -1.27 3.90
C GLY A 59 2.14 -0.68 5.22
N ALA A 60 1.28 -0.68 6.25
CA ALA A 60 1.60 -0.19 7.58
C ALA A 60 2.27 -1.24 8.49
N ASP A 61 2.61 -2.40 7.94
CA ASP A 61 3.21 -3.54 8.64
C ASP A 61 2.44 -3.99 9.90
N LEU A 62 1.10 -3.97 9.81
CA LEU A 62 0.21 -4.35 10.91
C LEU A 62 -0.06 -5.85 10.91
N GLU A 63 -0.07 -6.43 12.10
CA GLU A 63 -0.30 -7.86 12.33
C GLU A 63 -1.22 -8.11 13.54
N GLY A 64 -1.81 -9.31 13.60
CA GLY A 64 -2.71 -9.73 14.68
C GLY A 64 -3.88 -8.77 14.91
N LYS A 65 -4.17 -8.47 16.18
CA LYS A 65 -5.29 -7.60 16.58
C LYS A 65 -5.28 -6.21 15.92
N SER A 66 -4.10 -5.67 15.61
CA SER A 66 -3.98 -4.36 14.97
C SER A 66 -4.50 -4.39 13.53
N ALA A 67 -4.21 -5.47 12.78
CA ALA A 67 -4.72 -5.69 11.44
C ALA A 67 -6.22 -6.04 11.44
N GLU A 68 -6.67 -6.84 12.42
CA GLU A 68 -8.07 -7.24 12.58
C GLU A 68 -9.02 -6.05 12.82
N ALA A 69 -8.52 -4.95 13.40
CA ALA A 69 -9.31 -3.74 13.63
C ALA A 69 -9.47 -2.84 12.39
N ILE A 70 -8.66 -3.03 11.34
CA ILE A 70 -8.63 -2.12 10.19
C ILE A 70 -9.93 -2.13 9.36
N PRO A 71 -10.60 -3.26 9.09
CA PRO A 71 -11.86 -3.25 8.33
C PRO A 71 -12.91 -2.31 8.90
N GLU A 72 -13.11 -2.35 10.22
CA GLU A 72 -14.05 -1.44 10.92
C GLU A 72 -13.60 0.02 10.76
N LYS A 73 -12.31 0.32 10.94
CA LYS A 73 -11.79 1.70 10.76
C LYS A 73 -11.97 2.21 9.34
N VAL A 74 -11.75 1.37 8.33
CA VAL A 74 -11.97 1.71 6.91
C VAL A 74 -13.45 1.96 6.64
N TRP A 75 -14.34 1.17 7.22
CA TRP A 75 -15.79 1.37 7.13
C TRP A 75 -16.21 2.71 7.73
N GLN A 76 -15.78 3.00 8.97
CA GLN A 76 -16.11 4.26 9.66
C GLN A 76 -15.53 5.50 8.94
N ALA A 77 -14.33 5.39 8.38
CA ALA A 77 -13.69 6.48 7.63
C ALA A 77 -14.31 6.71 6.24
N GLY A 78 -15.10 5.76 5.73
CA GLY A 78 -15.68 5.79 4.39
C GLY A 78 -14.69 5.30 3.33
N VAL A 79 -15.00 4.14 2.75
CA VAL A 79 -14.09 3.43 1.82
C VAL A 79 -13.70 4.23 0.57
N LEU A 80 -14.55 5.14 0.08
CA LEU A 80 -14.22 6.00 -1.06
C LEU A 80 -13.04 6.94 -0.77
N GLY A 81 -12.99 7.54 0.43
CA GLY A 81 -11.89 8.41 0.81
C GLY A 81 -10.60 7.63 1.03
N VAL A 82 -10.71 6.43 1.58
CA VAL A 82 -9.57 5.52 1.80
C VAL A 82 -9.02 5.01 0.48
N SER A 83 -9.88 4.61 -0.47
CA SER A 83 -9.47 4.03 -1.76
C SER A 83 -8.64 5.01 -2.60
N VAL A 84 -8.97 6.30 -2.58
CA VAL A 84 -8.19 7.37 -3.25
C VAL A 84 -6.77 7.46 -2.69
N GLN A 85 -6.62 7.40 -1.37
CA GLN A 85 -5.30 7.44 -0.72
C GLN A 85 -4.49 6.16 -1.00
N LEU A 86 -5.14 5.00 -0.99
CA LEU A 86 -4.50 3.72 -1.28
C LEU A 86 -4.06 3.58 -2.75
N ASN A 87 -4.73 4.27 -3.70
CA ASN A 87 -4.26 4.33 -5.09
C ASN A 87 -2.87 4.97 -5.20
N ALA A 88 -2.57 6.01 -4.41
CA ALA A 88 -1.26 6.64 -4.39
C ALA A 88 -0.18 5.67 -3.88
N TYR A 89 -0.51 4.91 -2.83
CA TYR A 89 0.37 3.87 -2.31
C TYR A 89 0.60 2.73 -3.31
N LEU A 90 -0.46 2.27 -3.98
CA LEU A 90 -0.36 1.21 -5.00
C LEU A 90 0.50 1.65 -6.20
N ALA A 91 0.43 2.92 -6.59
CA ALA A 91 1.31 3.49 -7.61
C ALA A 91 2.80 3.41 -7.21
N ALA A 92 3.12 3.66 -5.94
CA ALA A 92 4.47 3.48 -5.42
C ALA A 92 4.93 2.01 -5.46
N LEU A 93 4.02 1.05 -5.26
CA LEU A 93 4.34 -0.38 -5.37
C LEU A 93 4.60 -0.83 -6.81
N TYR A 94 3.98 -0.21 -7.82
CA TYR A 94 4.28 -0.51 -9.23
C TYR A 94 5.69 -0.09 -9.63
N ASN A 95 6.23 0.95 -8.99
CA ASN A 95 7.58 1.43 -9.26
C ASN A 95 8.27 1.90 -7.96
N PRO A 96 8.80 0.97 -7.14
CA PRO A 96 9.44 1.31 -5.87
C PRO A 96 10.81 1.98 -6.05
N ARG A 97 11.34 2.05 -7.28
CA ARG A 97 12.55 2.82 -7.63
C ARG A 97 12.27 4.31 -7.84
N GLY A 98 11.01 4.69 -8.00
CA GLY A 98 10.64 6.06 -8.33
C GLY A 98 11.05 6.47 -9.75
N GLY A 99 11.31 7.75 -9.94
CA GLY A 99 11.71 8.33 -11.23
C GLY A 99 13.19 8.14 -11.59
N ASP A 100 13.98 7.51 -10.72
CA ASP A 100 15.42 7.32 -10.95
C ASP A 100 15.64 6.39 -12.15
N GLN A 101 16.14 6.94 -13.26
CA GLN A 101 16.62 6.12 -14.37
C GLN A 101 17.75 5.22 -13.86
N GLY A 102 17.66 3.92 -14.12
CA GLY A 102 18.77 3.00 -13.88
C GLY A 102 20.02 3.51 -14.61
N ASN A 103 21.20 3.29 -14.03
CA ASN A 103 22.45 3.73 -14.65
C ASN A 103 22.61 3.09 -16.05
N ASP A 104 22.59 3.91 -17.11
CA ASP A 104 22.77 3.50 -18.51
C ASP A 104 24.11 2.78 -18.77
N GLN A 105 25.05 2.82 -17.83
CA GLN A 105 26.36 2.16 -17.93
C GLN A 105 26.37 0.67 -17.52
N ALA A 106 25.24 0.09 -17.12
CA ALA A 106 25.14 -1.32 -16.80
C ALA A 106 25.14 -2.20 -18.08
N GLY A 107 26.29 -2.24 -18.77
CA GLY A 107 26.46 -3.00 -20.01
C GLY A 107 27.82 -2.85 -20.71
N ALA A 108 28.78 -2.11 -20.14
CA ALA A 108 30.15 -2.08 -20.65
C ALA A 108 31.04 -2.98 -19.78
N ALA A 109 31.06 -4.27 -20.11
CA ALA A 109 32.06 -5.24 -19.64
C ALA A 109 32.66 -5.95 -20.85
#